data_AF-A0A2E0VQ70-F1
#
_entry.id   AF-A0A2E0VQ70-F1
#
_cell.length_a   1.000
_cell.length_b   1.000
_cell.length_c   1.000
_cell.angle_alpha   90.00
_cell.angle_beta   90.00
_cell.angle_gamma   90.00
#
_symmetry.space_group_name_H-M   'P 1'
#
loop_
_entity.id
_entity.type
_entity.pdbx_description
1 polymer ?
#
loop_
_entity_poly.entity_id
_entity_poly.type
_entity_poly.pdbx_seq_one_letter_code
_entity_poly.pdbx_strand_id
1 'polypeptide(L)'
;MNPTEKRRAEIFQRFSQQWEILKQNNLLLGYNQKYISNYICPICLEHFSPKDLNQSLSNPLTLEDAPPKSLGGKANTLTCKKCNNTLGSQLDSHLHYRLNELDKKKFFPNTEAKVKVKMGNAVVQGTVRVDENGNMTIFHSTKNNHKEKLEEFIKRIDPNSENPFVTIEFPTGKVDLDKFQFALLKSAYLLVFERFGYIFILDKVYDRLRKQLLSPDKKIYPTKFWYEPPYPKSMCGVHFIIEKGMESILVLFTLKTDNTERIIAAILPLPFNTIDNIINNLNQKFSKDKTLSIQCLALDPKADYLTEAEEMKKISNWIEKMKMNH
;
A
#
# COMPACT_ATOMS: atom_id res chain seq x y z
N MET A 1 10.02 -29.84 -6.59
CA MET A 1 9.57 -28.43 -6.66
C MET A 1 9.60 -27.87 -5.24
N ASN A 2 10.32 -26.77 -5.01
CA ASN A 2 10.39 -26.16 -3.68
C ASN A 2 9.06 -25.48 -3.32
N PRO A 3 8.79 -25.16 -2.03
CA PRO A 3 7.51 -24.57 -1.62
C PRO A 3 7.16 -23.26 -2.35
N THR A 4 8.17 -22.46 -2.69
CA THR A 4 7.96 -21.17 -3.37
C THR A 4 7.57 -21.35 -4.84
N GLU A 5 8.20 -22.30 -5.53
CA GLU A 5 7.83 -22.71 -6.88
C GLU A 5 6.42 -23.28 -6.92
N LYS A 6 6.07 -24.12 -5.94
CA LYS A 6 4.71 -24.66 -5.80
C LYS A 6 3.69 -23.53 -5.65
N ARG A 7 3.96 -22.57 -4.77
CA ARG A 7 3.09 -21.41 -4.56
C ARG A 7 2.89 -20.60 -5.83
N ARG A 8 3.95 -20.34 -6.61
CA ARG A 8 3.83 -19.63 -7.89
C ARG A 8 2.97 -20.40 -8.89
N ALA A 9 3.17 -21.71 -9.00
CA ALA A 9 2.39 -22.56 -9.90
C ALA A 9 0.90 -22.59 -9.51
N GLU A 10 0.59 -22.71 -8.22
CA GLU A 10 -0.79 -22.68 -7.69
C GLU A 10 -1.48 -21.35 -8.01
N ILE A 11 -0.82 -20.21 -7.76
CA ILE A 11 -1.38 -18.89 -8.08
C ILE A 11 -1.57 -18.76 -9.58
N PHE A 12 -0.56 -19.11 -10.39
CA PHE A 12 -0.67 -19.06 -11.85
C PHE A 12 -1.89 -19.84 -12.35
N GLN A 13 -2.02 -21.08 -11.92
CA GLN A 13 -3.13 -21.96 -12.31
C GLN A 13 -4.48 -21.36 -11.92
N ARG A 14 -4.61 -20.86 -10.69
CA ARG A 14 -5.87 -20.29 -10.20
C ARG A 14 -6.35 -19.12 -11.05
N PHE A 15 -5.48 -18.15 -11.34
CA PHE A 15 -5.85 -17.00 -12.15
C PHE A 15 -6.00 -17.34 -13.63
N SER A 16 -5.18 -18.26 -14.15
CA SER A 16 -5.35 -18.75 -15.52
C SER A 16 -6.68 -19.48 -15.70
N GLN A 17 -7.14 -20.24 -14.70
CA GLN A 17 -8.44 -20.90 -14.72
C GLN A 17 -9.57 -19.87 -14.64
N GLN A 18 -9.44 -18.86 -13.78
CA GLN A 18 -10.41 -17.76 -13.72
C GLN A 18 -10.61 -17.11 -15.09
N TRP A 19 -9.52 -16.82 -15.80
CA TRP A 19 -9.58 -16.26 -17.15
C TRP A 19 -10.46 -17.10 -18.10
N GLU A 20 -10.26 -18.43 -18.12
CA GLU A 20 -11.06 -19.32 -18.94
C GLU A 20 -12.55 -19.33 -18.53
N ILE A 21 -12.83 -19.32 -17.22
CA ILE A 21 -14.20 -19.24 -16.71
C ILE A 21 -14.86 -17.94 -17.18
N LEU A 22 -14.20 -16.79 -17.01
CA LEU A 22 -14.75 -15.50 -17.42
C LEU A 22 -14.98 -15.46 -18.95
N LYS A 23 -14.07 -16.01 -19.74
CA LYS A 23 -14.20 -16.12 -21.21
C LYS A 23 -15.39 -16.98 -21.61
N GLN A 24 -15.54 -18.17 -21.02
CA GLN A 24 -16.65 -19.10 -21.29
C GLN A 24 -18.01 -18.51 -20.91
N ASN A 25 -18.05 -17.60 -19.95
CA ASN A 25 -19.25 -16.92 -19.49
C ASN A 25 -19.45 -15.52 -20.12
N ASN A 26 -18.70 -15.18 -21.18
CA ASN A 26 -18.79 -13.89 -21.89
C ASN A 26 -18.54 -12.65 -21.01
N LEU A 27 -17.72 -12.77 -19.96
CA LEU A 27 -17.38 -11.71 -19.02
C LEU A 27 -16.07 -10.96 -19.39
N LEU A 28 -15.44 -11.28 -20.53
CA LEU A 28 -14.18 -10.67 -21.01
C LEU A 28 -14.31 -10.06 -22.42
N LEU A 29 -15.47 -9.48 -22.75
CA LEU A 29 -15.71 -8.92 -24.09
C LEU A 29 -14.62 -7.92 -24.48
N GLY A 30 -13.96 -8.16 -25.62
CA GLY A 30 -12.90 -7.30 -26.15
C GLY A 30 -11.47 -7.64 -25.71
N TYR A 31 -11.26 -8.66 -24.86
CA TYR A 31 -9.93 -9.11 -24.49
C TYR A 31 -9.51 -10.37 -25.25
N ASN A 32 -8.35 -10.30 -25.90
CA ASN A 32 -7.78 -11.43 -26.63
C ASN A 32 -6.74 -12.15 -25.78
N GLN A 33 -6.85 -13.47 -25.77
CA GLN A 33 -5.88 -14.34 -25.10
C GLN A 33 -4.66 -14.54 -26.00
N LYS A 34 -3.47 -14.22 -25.49
CA LYS A 34 -2.20 -14.45 -26.20
C LYS A 34 -1.72 -15.91 -26.16
N TYR A 35 -1.96 -16.60 -25.03
CA TYR A 35 -1.47 -17.97 -24.80
C TYR A 35 -2.56 -18.85 -24.20
N ILE A 36 -2.52 -20.14 -24.52
CA ILE A 36 -3.30 -21.16 -23.80
C ILE A 36 -2.79 -21.18 -22.34
N SER A 37 -3.71 -21.11 -21.39
CA SER A 37 -3.42 -20.97 -19.95
C SER A 37 -2.57 -19.73 -19.63
N ASN A 38 -3.17 -18.56 -19.78
CA ASN A 38 -2.50 -17.26 -19.66
C ASN A 38 -2.66 -16.64 -18.26
N TYR A 39 -1.60 -16.02 -17.78
CA TYR A 39 -1.63 -15.09 -16.65
C TYR A 39 -1.29 -13.67 -17.13
N ILE A 40 -2.11 -12.69 -16.78
CA ILE A 40 -1.88 -11.29 -17.12
C ILE A 40 -1.36 -10.57 -15.88
N CYS A 41 -0.18 -9.95 -15.98
CA CYS A 41 0.32 -9.15 -14.88
C CYS A 41 -0.65 -7.98 -14.62
N PRO A 42 -1.16 -7.80 -13.38
CA PRO A 42 -2.18 -6.78 -13.10
C PRO A 42 -1.66 -5.34 -13.29
N ILE A 43 -0.34 -5.14 -13.31
CA ILE A 43 0.27 -3.80 -13.40
C ILE A 43 0.51 -3.39 -14.86
N CYS A 44 1.23 -4.22 -15.63
CA CYS A 44 1.60 -3.89 -17.01
C CYS A 44 0.67 -4.48 -18.07
N LEU A 45 -0.24 -5.38 -17.68
CA LEU A 45 -1.10 -6.16 -18.57
C LEU A 45 -0.35 -7.02 -19.60
N GLU A 46 0.94 -7.26 -19.41
CA GLU A 46 1.66 -8.25 -20.22
C GLU A 46 1.13 -9.66 -19.92
N HIS A 47 1.03 -10.46 -20.97
CA HIS A 47 0.58 -11.85 -20.93
C HIS A 47 1.76 -12.79 -20.69
N PHE A 48 1.55 -13.80 -19.85
CA PHE A 48 2.55 -14.78 -19.45
C PHE A 48 1.98 -16.19 -19.57
N SER A 49 2.85 -17.12 -19.95
CA SER A 49 2.59 -18.54 -20.08
C SER A 49 3.18 -19.31 -18.90
N PRO A 50 2.89 -20.62 -18.76
CA PRO A 50 3.52 -21.44 -17.72
C PRO A 50 5.06 -21.45 -17.77
N LYS A 51 5.65 -21.25 -18.95
CA LYS A 51 7.12 -21.18 -19.10
C LYS A 51 7.72 -19.98 -18.37
N ASP A 52 6.95 -18.92 -18.19
CA ASP A 52 7.37 -17.69 -17.54
C ASP A 52 7.46 -17.81 -16.01
N LEU A 53 7.11 -18.98 -15.44
CA LEU A 53 7.40 -19.33 -14.05
C LEU A 53 8.88 -19.67 -13.82
N ASN A 54 9.65 -19.94 -14.88
CA ASN A 54 11.07 -20.24 -14.79
C ASN A 54 11.85 -18.98 -14.37
N GLN A 55 12.39 -19.00 -13.14
CA GLN A 55 13.08 -17.84 -12.55
C GLN A 55 14.44 -17.50 -13.20
N SER A 56 14.95 -18.34 -14.11
CA SER A 56 16.16 -18.04 -14.90
C SER A 56 15.90 -17.07 -16.06
N LEU A 57 14.63 -16.81 -16.41
CA LEU A 57 14.28 -15.84 -17.45
C LEU A 57 14.60 -14.40 -17.01
N SER A 58 14.65 -13.48 -17.97
CA SER A 58 14.92 -12.06 -17.70
C SER A 58 13.77 -11.39 -16.95
N ASN A 59 12.52 -11.71 -17.31
CA ASN A 59 11.31 -11.13 -16.73
C ASN A 59 10.26 -12.21 -16.36
N PRO A 60 10.59 -13.14 -15.44
CA PRO A 60 9.64 -14.17 -15.01
C PRO A 60 8.52 -13.58 -14.15
N LEU A 61 7.48 -14.38 -13.93
CA LEU A 61 6.50 -14.09 -12.90
C LEU A 61 7.10 -14.35 -11.51
N THR A 62 6.96 -13.38 -10.61
CA THR A 62 7.43 -13.43 -9.24
C THR A 62 6.26 -13.28 -8.27
N LEU A 63 6.45 -13.80 -7.06
CA LEU A 63 5.52 -13.58 -5.95
C LEU A 63 5.48 -12.09 -5.61
N GLU A 64 4.28 -11.52 -5.50
CA GLU A 64 4.07 -10.12 -5.16
C GLU A 64 3.34 -10.01 -3.81
N ASP A 65 3.99 -9.38 -2.84
CA ASP A 65 3.42 -9.09 -1.53
C ASP A 65 2.56 -7.82 -1.58
N ALA A 66 1.32 -7.92 -1.10
CA ALA A 66 0.44 -6.77 -0.93
C ALA A 66 -0.18 -6.78 0.49
N PRO A 67 0.09 -5.77 1.33
CA PRO A 67 1.16 -4.76 1.23
C PRO A 67 2.58 -5.38 1.15
N PRO A 68 3.66 -4.59 1.10
CA PRO A 68 5.03 -5.14 1.07
C PRO A 68 5.30 -6.04 2.27
N LYS A 69 6.08 -7.12 2.08
CA LYS A 69 6.44 -8.08 3.15
C LYS A 69 7.06 -7.42 4.38
N SER A 70 7.89 -6.39 4.17
CA SER A 70 8.51 -5.59 5.25
C SER A 70 7.49 -4.88 6.16
N LEU A 71 6.23 -4.85 5.75
CA LEU A 71 5.10 -4.28 6.48
C LEU A 71 4.01 -5.31 6.78
N GLY A 72 4.36 -6.61 6.77
CA GLY A 72 3.49 -7.71 7.18
C GLY A 72 2.56 -8.27 6.09
N GLY A 73 2.70 -7.83 4.84
CA GLY A 73 1.89 -8.38 3.76
C GLY A 73 2.33 -9.76 3.29
N LYS A 74 1.52 -10.34 2.38
CA LYS A 74 1.65 -11.73 1.93
C LYS A 74 1.61 -11.83 0.41
N ALA A 75 2.35 -12.80 -0.11
CA ALA A 75 2.38 -13.10 -1.53
C ALA A 75 1.24 -14.02 -1.99
N ASN A 76 0.12 -13.40 -2.36
CA ASN A 76 -1.08 -14.09 -2.85
C ASN A 76 -1.35 -13.86 -4.34
N THR A 77 -0.55 -13.03 -5.01
CA THR A 77 -0.64 -12.75 -6.45
C THR A 77 0.74 -12.85 -7.11
N LEU A 78 0.76 -12.77 -8.44
CA LEU A 78 1.99 -12.69 -9.23
C LEU A 78 2.06 -11.37 -10.01
N THR A 79 3.26 -10.85 -10.13
CA THR A 79 3.59 -9.76 -11.04
C THR A 79 4.85 -10.15 -11.82
N CYS A 80 5.11 -9.49 -12.95
CA CYS A 80 6.38 -9.72 -13.63
C CYS A 80 7.53 -9.09 -12.81
N LYS A 81 8.71 -9.72 -12.85
CA LYS A 81 9.91 -9.29 -12.11
C LYS A 81 10.23 -7.80 -12.32
N LYS A 82 10.06 -7.30 -13.55
CA LYS A 82 10.24 -5.87 -13.89
C LYS A 82 9.32 -4.97 -13.06
N CYS A 83 8.02 -5.26 -13.02
CA CYS A 83 7.07 -4.48 -12.21
C CYS A 83 7.38 -4.60 -10.73
N ASN A 84 7.56 -5.82 -10.23
CA ASN A 84 7.81 -6.10 -8.82
C ASN A 84 9.04 -5.32 -8.29
N ASN A 85 10.19 -5.47 -8.97
CA ASN A 85 11.44 -4.81 -8.56
C ASN A 85 11.37 -3.28 -8.68
N THR A 86 10.78 -2.77 -9.76
CA THR A 86 10.68 -1.32 -9.99
C THR A 86 9.81 -0.67 -8.92
N LEU A 87 8.61 -1.22 -8.67
CA LEU A 87 7.71 -0.68 -7.66
C LEU A 87 8.23 -0.90 -6.24
N GLY A 88 8.87 -2.04 -5.97
CA GLY A 88 9.49 -2.33 -4.68
C GLY A 88 10.54 -1.30 -4.29
N SER A 89 11.44 -0.98 -5.22
CA SER A 89 12.50 0.01 -4.99
C SER A 89 11.99 1.45 -5.01
N GLN A 90 11.08 1.80 -5.93
CA GLN A 90 10.66 3.18 -6.16
C GLN A 90 9.42 3.63 -5.38
N LEU A 91 8.59 2.72 -4.86
CA LEU A 91 7.39 3.05 -4.09
C LEU A 91 7.42 2.43 -2.69
N ASP A 92 7.53 1.11 -2.60
CA ASP A 92 7.35 0.38 -1.34
C ASP A 92 8.39 0.76 -0.28
N SER A 93 9.60 1.12 -0.72
CA SER A 93 10.66 1.65 0.15
C SER A 93 10.21 2.92 0.89
N HIS A 94 9.52 3.85 0.21
CA HIS A 94 9.01 5.07 0.82
C HIS A 94 7.92 4.79 1.85
N LEU A 95 7.08 3.78 1.60
CA LEU A 95 6.08 3.31 2.58
C LEU A 95 6.75 2.77 3.85
N HIS A 96 7.71 1.86 3.69
CA HIS A 96 8.47 1.30 4.81
C HIS A 96 9.23 2.38 5.60
N TYR A 97 9.95 3.27 4.93
CA TYR A 97 10.70 4.33 5.60
C TYR A 97 9.80 5.30 6.34
N ARG A 98 8.66 5.69 5.75
CA ARG A 98 7.73 6.62 6.39
C ARG A 98 7.17 6.08 7.70
N LEU A 99 6.76 4.81 7.73
CA LEU A 99 6.19 4.22 8.95
C LEU A 99 7.25 4.09 10.05
N ASN A 100 8.45 3.65 9.70
CA ASN A 100 9.56 3.59 10.66
C ASN A 100 9.97 4.98 11.17
N GLU A 101 9.93 6.01 10.33
CA GLU A 101 10.17 7.40 10.75
C GLU A 101 9.10 7.89 11.73
N LEU A 102 7.83 7.54 11.51
CA LEU A 102 6.74 7.90 12.43
C LEU A 102 6.93 7.22 13.79
N ASP A 103 7.33 5.95 13.80
CA ASP A 103 7.55 5.20 15.03
C ASP A 103 8.73 5.74 15.84
N LYS A 104 9.83 6.08 15.15
CA LYS A 104 11.00 6.75 15.75
C LYS A 104 10.65 8.11 16.33
N LYS A 105 9.82 8.90 15.64
CA LYS A 105 9.38 10.24 16.10
C LYS A 105 8.45 10.17 17.31
N LYS A 106 7.79 9.04 17.53
CA LYS A 106 6.98 8.76 18.71
C LYS A 106 7.79 8.14 19.86
N PHE A 107 9.10 7.93 19.68
CA PHE A 107 9.97 7.31 20.68
C PHE A 107 9.43 5.95 21.15
N PHE A 108 8.91 5.13 20.24
CA PHE A 108 8.50 3.77 20.63
C PHE A 108 9.70 2.91 21.07
N PRO A 109 9.49 1.89 21.92
CA PRO A 109 10.54 0.97 22.33
C PRO A 109 11.30 0.37 21.14
N ASN A 110 12.54 -0.05 21.39
CA ASN A 110 13.40 -0.66 20.38
C ASN A 110 13.61 0.21 19.12
N THR A 111 13.61 1.53 19.27
CA THR A 111 13.89 2.45 18.16
C THR A 111 15.21 3.18 18.35
N GLU A 112 15.86 3.45 17.21
CA GLU A 112 17.05 4.29 17.15
C GLU A 112 16.94 5.30 15.99
N ALA A 113 17.25 6.56 16.28
CA ALA A 113 17.16 7.65 15.32
C ALA A 113 18.33 8.63 15.47
N LYS A 114 18.92 9.00 14.32
CA LYS A 114 19.83 10.14 14.25
C LYS A 114 19.04 11.42 14.38
N VAL A 115 19.51 12.34 15.21
CA VAL A 115 18.85 13.61 15.52
C VAL A 115 19.85 14.76 15.56
N LYS A 116 19.35 15.98 15.39
CA LYS A 116 20.03 17.20 15.83
C LYS A 116 19.47 17.58 17.19
N VAL A 117 20.35 17.92 18.10
CA VAL A 117 20.02 18.27 19.48
C VAL A 117 20.40 19.73 19.67
N LYS A 118 19.42 20.56 20.02
CA LYS A 118 19.57 22.00 20.14
C LYS A 118 19.34 22.48 21.56
N MET A 119 20.18 23.41 22.00
CA MET A 119 20.05 24.11 23.28
C MET A 119 20.51 25.56 23.10
N GLY A 120 19.55 26.49 23.08
CA GLY A 120 19.77 27.85 22.59
C GLY A 120 20.31 27.84 21.16
N ASN A 121 21.43 28.54 20.93
CA ASN A 121 22.10 28.60 19.63
C ASN A 121 23.05 27.42 19.35
N ALA A 122 23.29 26.53 20.33
CA ALA A 122 24.17 25.38 20.13
C ALA A 122 23.42 24.21 19.49
N VAL A 123 24.03 23.58 18.48
CA VAL A 123 23.48 22.45 17.74
C VAL A 123 24.54 21.36 17.62
N VAL A 124 24.22 20.16 18.08
CA VAL A 124 25.07 18.97 17.92
C VAL A 124 24.28 17.82 17.30
N GLN A 125 24.97 16.91 16.62
CA GLN A 125 24.42 15.64 16.18
C GLN A 125 24.36 14.67 17.36
N GLY A 126 23.26 13.94 17.46
CA GLY A 126 23.09 12.87 18.42
C GLY A 126 22.36 11.68 17.83
N THR A 127 22.30 10.62 18.61
CA THR A 127 21.45 9.46 18.36
C THR A 127 20.54 9.29 19.55
N VAL A 128 19.23 9.31 19.33
CA VAL A 128 18.26 8.89 20.36
C VAL A 128 18.02 7.40 20.20
N ARG A 129 18.14 6.67 21.32
CA ARG A 129 17.76 5.26 21.44
C ARG A 129 16.69 5.13 22.50
N VAL A 130 15.66 4.36 22.21
CA VAL A 130 14.65 3.94 23.18
C VAL A 130 14.78 2.43 23.35
N ASP A 131 15.08 1.97 24.56
CA ASP A 131 15.21 0.54 24.85
C ASP A 131 13.84 -0.16 24.94
N GLU A 132 13.84 -1.46 25.24
CA GLU A 132 12.64 -2.27 25.40
C GLU A 132 11.72 -1.82 26.55
N ASN A 133 12.28 -1.16 27.57
CA ASN A 133 11.56 -0.65 28.74
C ASN A 133 11.05 0.79 28.53
N GLY A 134 11.32 1.39 27.37
CA GLY A 134 10.96 2.77 27.08
C GLY A 134 11.95 3.80 27.61
N ASN A 135 13.11 3.39 28.15
CA ASN A 135 14.12 4.35 28.59
C ASN A 135 14.77 5.00 27.38
N MET A 136 14.70 6.32 27.33
CA MET A 136 15.30 7.12 26.26
C MET A 136 16.72 7.55 26.65
N THR A 137 17.70 7.24 25.81
CA THR A 137 19.08 7.70 25.95
C THR A 137 19.50 8.47 24.71
N ILE A 138 20.19 9.60 24.91
CA ILE A 138 20.74 10.42 23.82
C ILE A 138 22.26 10.31 23.86
N PHE A 139 22.84 9.82 22.78
CA PHE A 139 24.28 9.68 22.62
C PHE A 139 24.82 10.77 21.70
N HIS A 140 25.98 11.32 22.05
CA HIS A 140 26.76 12.19 21.18
C HIS A 140 28.10 11.53 20.86
N SER A 141 28.64 11.82 19.68
CA SER A 141 29.95 11.31 19.27
C SER A 141 30.84 12.43 18.75
N THR A 142 32.09 12.44 19.18
CA THR A 142 33.15 13.31 18.65
C THR A 142 33.47 13.04 17.19
N LYS A 143 33.12 11.84 16.66
CA LYS A 143 33.29 11.51 15.23
C LYS A 143 32.33 12.29 14.33
N ASN A 144 31.12 12.56 14.81
CA ASN A 144 30.05 13.20 14.03
C ASN A 144 29.83 14.67 14.40
N ASN A 145 30.67 15.22 15.28
CA ASN A 145 30.57 16.59 15.78
C ASN A 145 31.94 17.26 15.81
N HIS A 146 31.99 18.58 15.64
CA HIS A 146 33.20 19.34 15.94
C HIS A 146 33.49 19.28 17.44
N LYS A 147 34.70 18.88 17.84
CA LYS A 147 35.06 18.63 19.25
C LYS A 147 34.71 19.81 20.15
N GLU A 148 35.15 21.01 19.80
CA GLU A 148 34.92 22.23 20.59
C GLU A 148 33.43 22.56 20.76
N LYS A 149 32.62 22.37 19.70
CA LYS A 149 31.18 22.64 19.75
C LYS A 149 30.45 21.62 20.63
N LEU A 150 30.91 20.36 20.62
CA LEU A 150 30.35 19.32 21.47
C LEU A 150 30.72 19.55 22.94
N GLU A 151 31.96 19.91 23.23
CA GLU A 151 32.40 20.25 24.58
C GLU A 151 31.66 21.47 25.14
N GLU A 152 31.48 22.51 24.32
CA GLU A 152 30.66 23.67 24.68
C GLU A 152 29.20 23.29 24.93
N PHE A 153 28.62 22.43 24.09
CA PHE A 153 27.27 21.92 24.27
C PHE A 153 27.12 21.14 25.58
N ILE A 154 28.06 20.24 25.90
CA ILE A 154 28.04 19.45 27.14
C ILE A 154 28.17 20.36 28.36
N LYS A 155 29.04 21.38 28.34
CA LYS A 155 29.20 22.34 29.45
C LYS A 155 27.94 23.13 29.75
N ARG A 156 27.07 23.34 28.75
CA ARG A 156 25.78 24.02 28.92
C ARG A 156 24.69 23.13 29.52
N ILE A 157 24.90 21.81 29.55
CA ILE A 157 23.99 20.89 30.23
C ILE A 157 24.25 21.00 31.73
N ASP A 158 23.56 21.95 32.36
CA ASP A 158 23.56 22.11 33.82
C ASP A 158 22.25 21.51 34.37
N PRO A 159 22.32 20.44 35.20
CA PRO A 159 21.16 19.88 35.88
C PRO A 159 20.41 20.88 36.76
N ASN A 160 21.06 21.98 37.16
CA ASN A 160 20.50 23.01 38.04
C ASN A 160 20.07 24.29 37.29
N SER A 161 20.15 24.30 35.95
CA SER A 161 19.71 25.43 35.12
C SER A 161 18.19 25.63 35.22
N GLU A 162 17.76 26.89 35.31
CA GLU A 162 16.34 27.29 35.30
C GLU A 162 15.64 26.98 33.95
N ASN A 163 16.38 26.70 32.88
CA ASN A 163 15.82 26.46 31.55
C ASN A 163 16.51 25.28 30.81
N PRO A 164 16.38 24.04 31.30
CA PRO A 164 17.13 22.88 30.84
C PRO A 164 16.53 22.23 29.58
N PHE A 165 15.81 22.98 28.75
CA PHE A 165 15.11 22.41 27.59
C PHE A 165 16.08 22.16 26.44
N VAL A 166 16.02 20.93 25.94
CA VAL A 166 16.71 20.51 24.74
C VAL A 166 15.67 20.21 23.67
N THR A 167 15.85 20.77 22.48
CA THR A 167 15.00 20.45 21.33
C THR A 167 15.64 19.33 20.53
N ILE A 168 14.87 18.27 20.28
CA ILE A 168 15.27 17.14 19.44
C ILE A 168 14.64 17.31 18.06
N GLU A 169 15.47 17.51 17.05
CA GLU A 169 15.06 17.61 15.66
C GLU A 169 15.44 16.37 14.89
N PHE A 170 14.45 15.68 14.35
CA PHE A 170 14.65 14.58 13.43
C PHE A 170 14.97 15.15 12.03
N PRO A 171 16.06 14.71 11.38
CA PRO A 171 16.34 15.09 10.01
C PRO A 171 15.15 14.77 9.10
N THR A 172 14.93 15.61 8.10
CA THR A 172 13.91 15.35 7.08
C THR A 172 14.25 14.04 6.36
N GLY A 173 13.30 13.11 6.37
CA GLY A 173 13.42 11.83 5.69
C GLY A 173 13.59 11.98 4.19
N LYS A 174 14.12 10.95 3.53
CA LYS A 174 14.12 10.83 2.05
C LYS A 174 12.75 10.36 1.51
N VAL A 175 11.71 10.39 2.33
CA VAL A 175 10.37 9.96 1.96
C VAL A 175 9.74 11.00 1.04
N ASP A 176 9.49 10.59 -0.20
CA ASP A 176 8.59 11.28 -1.08
C ASP A 176 7.15 10.90 -0.70
N LEU A 177 6.35 11.90 -0.31
CA LEU A 177 4.98 11.68 0.15
C LEU A 177 4.05 11.23 -0.96
N ASP A 178 4.31 11.57 -2.23
CA ASP A 178 3.49 11.08 -3.34
C ASP A 178 3.80 9.61 -3.60
N LYS A 179 5.08 9.23 -3.59
CA LYS A 179 5.49 7.82 -3.74
C LYS A 179 4.98 6.95 -2.59
N PHE A 180 4.97 7.48 -1.37
CA PHE A 180 4.31 6.85 -0.23
C PHE A 180 2.83 6.55 -0.54
N GLN A 181 2.09 7.53 -1.07
CA GLN A 181 0.67 7.34 -1.43
C GLN A 181 0.52 6.33 -2.56
N PHE A 182 1.36 6.36 -3.58
CA PHE A 182 1.30 5.40 -4.68
C PHE A 182 1.64 3.97 -4.25
N ALA A 183 2.45 3.77 -3.20
CA ALA A 183 2.65 2.46 -2.59
C ALA A 183 1.38 1.93 -1.90
N LEU A 184 0.60 2.82 -1.24
CA LEU A 184 -0.73 2.46 -0.73
C LEU A 184 -1.69 2.11 -1.87
N LEU A 185 -1.64 2.86 -2.98
CA LEU A 185 -2.43 2.59 -4.19
C LEU A 185 -2.11 1.20 -4.77
N LYS A 186 -0.83 0.87 -4.91
CA LYS A 186 -0.35 -0.46 -5.35
C LYS A 186 -0.92 -1.55 -4.45
N SER A 187 -0.77 -1.40 -3.13
CA SER A 187 -1.23 -2.40 -2.15
C SER A 187 -2.73 -2.64 -2.25
N ALA A 188 -3.52 -1.55 -2.28
CA ALA A 188 -4.97 -1.63 -2.41
C ALA A 188 -5.39 -2.31 -3.73
N TYR A 189 -4.77 -1.91 -4.85
CA TYR A 189 -5.08 -2.45 -6.17
C TYR A 189 -4.78 -3.95 -6.27
N LEU A 190 -3.64 -4.39 -5.71
CA LEU A 190 -3.27 -5.80 -5.69
C LEU A 190 -4.16 -6.62 -4.76
N LEU A 191 -4.68 -6.06 -3.67
CA LEU A 191 -5.66 -6.74 -2.81
C LEU A 191 -7.02 -6.90 -3.49
N VAL A 192 -7.45 -5.92 -4.31
CA VAL A 192 -8.63 -6.07 -5.17
C VAL A 192 -8.40 -7.16 -6.21
N PHE A 193 -7.22 -7.16 -6.85
CA PHE A 193 -6.85 -8.21 -7.80
C PHE A 193 -6.78 -9.60 -7.14
N GLU A 194 -6.24 -9.70 -5.93
CA GLU A 194 -6.21 -10.94 -5.17
C GLU A 194 -7.63 -11.50 -4.95
N ARG A 195 -8.58 -10.62 -4.62
CA ARG A 195 -9.96 -11.02 -4.30
C ARG A 195 -10.78 -11.37 -5.54
N PHE A 196 -10.66 -10.59 -6.61
CA PHE A 196 -11.57 -10.65 -7.76
C PHE A 196 -10.91 -10.98 -9.09
N GLY A 197 -9.59 -11.08 -9.12
CA GLY A 197 -8.81 -11.30 -10.31
C GLY A 197 -9.24 -10.36 -11.44
N TYR A 198 -9.49 -10.92 -12.63
CA TYR A 198 -9.67 -10.15 -13.85
C TYR A 198 -11.04 -9.45 -13.99
N ILE A 199 -12.00 -9.68 -13.07
CA ILE A 199 -13.36 -9.11 -13.15
C ILE A 199 -13.33 -7.58 -13.23
N PHE A 200 -12.54 -6.94 -12.36
CA PHE A 200 -12.47 -5.47 -12.28
C PHE A 200 -11.25 -4.91 -12.98
N ILE A 201 -10.09 -5.54 -12.78
CA ILE A 201 -8.82 -4.87 -13.04
C ILE A 201 -8.58 -4.61 -14.51
N LEU A 202 -9.26 -5.31 -15.42
CA LEU A 202 -9.09 -5.09 -16.84
C LEU A 202 -9.79 -3.81 -17.32
N ASP A 203 -10.81 -3.34 -16.60
CA ASP A 203 -11.58 -2.16 -16.99
C ASP A 203 -10.69 -0.92 -17.16
N LYS A 204 -11.06 -0.06 -18.12
CA LYS A 204 -10.34 1.16 -18.49
C LYS A 204 -10.25 2.16 -17.35
N VAL A 205 -11.16 2.11 -16.38
CA VAL A 205 -11.09 2.96 -15.18
C VAL A 205 -9.75 2.79 -14.43
N TYR A 206 -9.13 1.61 -14.54
CA TYR A 206 -7.84 1.30 -13.92
C TYR A 206 -6.62 1.65 -14.80
N ASP A 207 -6.80 2.10 -16.04
CA ASP A 207 -5.68 2.49 -16.92
C ASP A 207 -4.86 3.64 -16.31
N ARG A 208 -5.54 4.64 -15.75
CA ARG A 208 -4.89 5.77 -15.08
C ARG A 208 -4.08 5.32 -13.86
N LEU A 209 -4.61 4.36 -13.09
CA LEU A 209 -3.92 3.76 -11.94
C LEU A 209 -2.67 3.00 -12.39
N ARG A 210 -2.79 2.11 -13.37
CA ARG A 210 -1.64 1.37 -13.92
C ARG A 210 -0.59 2.31 -14.48
N LYS A 211 -1.00 3.36 -15.21
CA LYS A 211 -0.10 4.38 -15.74
C LYS A 211 0.67 5.10 -14.63
N GLN A 212 0.03 5.38 -13.49
CA GLN A 212 0.71 5.92 -12.30
C GLN A 212 1.75 4.95 -11.75
N LEU A 213 1.41 3.67 -11.60
CA LEU A 213 2.37 2.67 -11.09
C LEU A 213 3.55 2.51 -12.05
N LEU A 214 3.32 2.48 -13.36
CA LEU A 214 4.37 2.38 -14.38
C LEU A 214 5.20 3.68 -14.55
N SER A 215 4.81 4.79 -13.92
CA SER A 215 5.49 6.08 -13.99
C SER A 215 5.51 6.75 -12.61
N PRO A 216 6.19 6.16 -11.61
CA PRO A 216 6.10 6.58 -10.21
C PRO A 216 6.69 7.96 -9.92
N ASP A 217 7.53 8.51 -10.81
CA ASP A 217 8.06 9.87 -10.70
C ASP A 217 7.09 10.95 -11.23
N LYS A 218 5.94 10.54 -11.81
CA LYS A 218 4.92 11.46 -12.33
C LYS A 218 3.70 11.47 -11.42
N LYS A 219 2.99 12.59 -11.37
CA LYS A 219 1.69 12.71 -10.68
C LYS A 219 0.56 12.57 -11.69
N ILE A 220 0.09 11.34 -11.89
CA ILE A 220 -0.94 10.97 -12.85
C ILE A 220 -2.26 10.69 -12.13
N TYR A 221 -2.23 9.89 -11.06
CA TYR A 221 -3.39 9.54 -10.25
C TYR A 221 -3.58 10.57 -9.12
N PRO A 222 -4.82 10.94 -8.74
CA PRO A 222 -5.02 11.92 -7.67
C PRO A 222 -4.52 11.37 -6.33
N THR A 223 -4.14 12.28 -5.45
CA THR A 223 -3.86 12.00 -4.03
C THR A 223 -5.16 12.05 -3.21
N LYS A 224 -5.13 11.70 -1.91
CA LYS A 224 -6.29 11.74 -0.98
C LYS A 224 -7.38 10.68 -1.23
N PHE A 225 -7.05 9.57 -1.86
CA PHE A 225 -7.94 8.40 -1.95
C PHE A 225 -7.86 7.49 -0.72
N TRP A 226 -7.13 7.85 0.33
CA TRP A 226 -6.87 6.99 1.48
C TRP A 226 -6.88 7.75 2.81
N TYR A 227 -7.09 7.03 3.89
CA TYR A 227 -7.07 7.54 5.27
C TYR A 227 -6.67 6.43 6.27
N GLU A 228 -6.31 6.81 7.49
CA GLU A 228 -6.05 5.89 8.62
C GLU A 228 -7.26 5.91 9.56
N PRO A 229 -8.26 5.04 9.35
CA PRO A 229 -9.45 5.02 10.21
C PRO A 229 -9.19 4.32 11.55
N PRO A 230 -9.98 4.63 12.59
CA PRO A 230 -9.94 3.94 13.88
C PRO A 230 -10.72 2.60 13.85
N TYR A 231 -10.79 1.91 12.70
CA TYR A 231 -11.57 0.68 12.57
C TYR A 231 -10.85 -0.52 13.21
N PRO A 232 -11.58 -1.55 13.67
CA PRO A 232 -10.96 -2.78 14.13
C PRO A 232 -10.41 -3.60 12.97
N LYS A 233 -9.35 -4.39 13.24
CA LYS A 233 -8.71 -5.29 12.27
C LYS A 233 -9.67 -6.32 11.66
N SER A 234 -10.72 -6.70 12.38
CA SER A 234 -11.77 -7.60 11.88
C SER A 234 -12.50 -7.07 10.65
N MET A 235 -12.43 -5.76 10.37
CA MET A 235 -13.00 -5.15 9.17
C MET A 235 -12.03 -5.16 7.98
N CYS A 236 -10.78 -5.60 8.13
CA CYS A 236 -9.85 -5.68 7.01
C CYS A 236 -10.38 -6.60 5.90
N GLY A 237 -10.22 -6.17 4.66
CA GLY A 237 -10.79 -6.82 3.48
C GLY A 237 -11.15 -5.82 2.40
N VAL A 238 -11.82 -6.32 1.37
CA VAL A 238 -12.32 -5.53 0.25
C VAL A 238 -13.84 -5.42 0.37
N HIS A 239 -14.36 -4.20 0.38
CA HIS A 239 -15.77 -3.88 0.54
C HIS A 239 -16.24 -2.97 -0.60
N PHE A 240 -17.55 -2.89 -0.82
CA PHE A 240 -18.13 -1.91 -1.74
C PHE A 240 -18.83 -0.81 -0.97
N ILE A 241 -18.48 0.44 -1.25
CA ILE A 241 -19.31 1.58 -0.87
C ILE A 241 -20.48 1.62 -1.85
N ILE A 242 -21.70 1.67 -1.32
CA ILE A 242 -22.95 1.68 -2.11
C ILE A 242 -23.75 2.97 -1.94
N GLU A 243 -23.21 3.94 -1.22
CA GLU A 243 -23.84 5.22 -1.03
C GLU A 243 -23.84 6.03 -2.34
N LYS A 244 -25.01 6.57 -2.70
CA LYS A 244 -25.22 7.27 -3.97
C LYS A 244 -24.23 8.41 -4.17
N GLY A 245 -23.51 8.40 -5.28
CA GLY A 245 -22.48 9.38 -5.65
C GLY A 245 -21.08 9.05 -5.12
N MET A 246 -20.92 8.04 -4.26
CA MET A 246 -19.62 7.62 -3.70
C MET A 246 -19.32 6.14 -3.98
N GLU A 247 -20.07 5.51 -4.88
CA GLU A 247 -19.96 4.10 -5.19
C GLU A 247 -18.54 3.76 -5.64
N SER A 248 -17.90 2.89 -4.88
CA SER A 248 -16.47 2.63 -4.99
C SER A 248 -16.09 1.36 -4.23
N ILE A 249 -14.82 0.96 -4.36
CA ILE A 249 -14.24 -0.14 -3.61
C ILE A 249 -13.45 0.45 -2.43
N LEU A 250 -13.80 0.02 -1.22
CA LEU A 250 -13.08 0.32 0.01
C LEU A 250 -12.18 -0.87 0.36
N VAL A 251 -10.87 -0.64 0.35
CA VAL A 251 -9.86 -1.65 0.72
C VAL A 251 -9.30 -1.29 2.09
N LEU A 252 -9.55 -2.16 3.07
CA LEU A 252 -9.03 -2.06 4.44
C LEU A 252 -7.91 -3.07 4.62
N PHE A 253 -6.70 -2.61 4.94
CA PHE A 253 -5.56 -3.49 5.15
C PHE A 253 -4.62 -2.98 6.25
N THR A 254 -3.87 -3.91 6.84
CA THR A 254 -2.92 -3.58 7.90
C THR A 254 -1.52 -3.32 7.34
N LEU A 255 -0.84 -2.33 7.90
CA LEU A 255 0.59 -2.12 7.76
C LEU A 255 1.22 -2.30 9.13
N LYS A 256 2.13 -3.27 9.24
CA LYS A 256 2.76 -3.66 10.50
C LYS A 256 4.24 -3.35 10.47
N THR A 257 4.71 -2.49 11.37
CA THR A 257 6.13 -2.39 11.74
C THR A 257 6.40 -3.26 12.97
N ASP A 258 7.63 -3.23 13.48
CA ASP A 258 7.97 -3.92 14.72
C ASP A 258 7.21 -3.33 15.94
N ASN A 259 6.79 -2.06 15.86
CA ASN A 259 6.23 -1.31 16.98
C ASN A 259 4.75 -0.96 16.83
N THR A 260 4.26 -0.84 15.59
CA THR A 260 2.88 -0.41 15.33
C THR A 260 2.18 -1.29 14.30
N GLU A 261 0.88 -1.44 14.49
CA GLU A 261 -0.03 -1.93 13.46
C GLU A 261 -1.00 -0.80 13.13
N ARG A 262 -1.06 -0.42 11.85
CA ARG A 262 -1.91 0.66 11.34
C ARG A 262 -2.89 0.07 10.35
N ILE A 263 -4.15 0.49 10.43
CA ILE A 263 -5.17 0.14 9.44
C ILE A 263 -5.25 1.27 8.44
N ILE A 264 -5.11 0.95 7.17
CA ILE A 264 -5.27 1.88 6.07
C ILE A 264 -6.58 1.55 5.34
N ALA A 265 -7.36 2.59 5.08
CA ALA A 265 -8.46 2.57 4.12
C ALA A 265 -8.00 3.22 2.83
N ALA A 266 -8.12 2.51 1.72
CA ALA A 266 -7.89 3.06 0.39
C ALA A 266 -9.13 2.87 -0.48
N ILE A 267 -9.43 3.89 -1.30
CA ILE A 267 -10.59 3.93 -2.18
C ILE A 267 -10.14 3.73 -3.62
N LEU A 268 -10.78 2.79 -4.31
CA LEU A 268 -10.60 2.53 -5.74
C LEU A 268 -11.93 2.68 -6.47
N PRO A 269 -11.92 3.14 -7.73
CA PRO A 269 -13.15 3.34 -8.47
C PRO A 269 -13.80 2.01 -8.88
N LEU A 270 -15.12 1.99 -8.93
CA LEU A 270 -15.85 0.98 -9.70
C LEU A 270 -15.89 1.36 -11.19
N PRO A 271 -16.09 0.40 -12.11
CA PRO A 271 -16.11 0.63 -13.57
C PRO A 271 -17.04 1.73 -14.12
N PHE A 272 -17.93 2.28 -13.30
CA PHE A 272 -18.92 3.30 -13.69
C PHE A 272 -18.74 4.63 -12.97
N ASN A 273 -17.70 4.78 -12.15
CA ASN A 273 -17.42 6.01 -11.44
C ASN A 273 -15.93 6.37 -11.57
N THR A 274 -15.61 7.66 -11.52
CA THR A 274 -14.22 8.12 -11.59
C THR A 274 -13.68 8.39 -10.19
N ILE A 275 -12.39 8.15 -10.00
CA ILE A 275 -11.75 8.41 -8.72
C ILE A 275 -11.87 9.89 -8.31
N ASP A 276 -11.83 10.83 -9.26
CA ASP A 276 -11.93 12.26 -8.98
C ASP A 276 -13.32 12.63 -8.43
N ASN A 277 -14.40 12.08 -9.02
CA ASN A 277 -15.76 12.27 -8.53
C ASN A 277 -15.92 11.70 -7.11
N ILE A 278 -15.41 10.49 -6.88
CA ILE A 278 -15.48 9.83 -5.57
C ILE A 278 -14.75 10.65 -4.50
N ILE A 279 -13.51 11.08 -4.77
CA ILE A 279 -12.72 11.89 -3.84
C ILE A 279 -13.39 13.24 -3.56
N ASN A 280 -13.94 13.90 -4.59
CA ASN A 280 -14.63 15.17 -4.42
C ASN A 280 -15.86 15.02 -3.50
N ASN A 281 -16.68 14.00 -3.73
CA ASN A 281 -17.88 13.77 -2.94
C ASN A 281 -17.56 13.37 -1.50
N LEU A 282 -16.56 12.50 -1.28
CA LEU A 282 -16.09 12.14 0.06
C LEU A 282 -15.57 13.36 0.83
N ASN A 283 -14.75 14.20 0.18
CA ASN A 283 -14.19 15.39 0.81
C ASN A 283 -15.26 16.44 1.13
N GLN A 284 -16.24 16.64 0.25
CA GLN A 284 -17.35 17.55 0.50
C GLN A 284 -18.18 17.10 1.71
N LYS A 285 -18.53 15.81 1.78
CA LYS A 285 -19.27 15.23 2.90
C LYS A 285 -18.49 15.38 4.22
N PHE A 286 -17.21 15.00 4.22
CA PHE A 286 -16.37 15.13 5.41
C PHE A 286 -16.20 16.60 5.86
N SER A 287 -16.05 17.54 4.91
CA SER A 287 -15.89 18.95 5.23
C SER A 287 -17.11 19.54 5.96
N LYS A 288 -18.31 19.08 5.55
CA LYS A 288 -19.60 19.48 6.10
C LYS A 288 -19.86 18.86 7.47
N ASP A 289 -19.73 17.54 7.57
CA ASP A 289 -20.23 16.78 8.72
C ASP A 289 -19.15 16.50 9.80
N LYS A 290 -17.86 16.81 9.50
CA LYS A 290 -16.66 16.50 10.31
C LYS A 290 -16.47 15.02 10.66
N THR A 291 -17.41 14.18 10.27
CA THR A 291 -17.49 12.75 10.46
C THR A 291 -17.99 12.13 9.16
N LEU A 292 -17.61 10.90 8.89
CA LEU A 292 -17.96 10.21 7.65
C LEU A 292 -18.54 8.85 7.98
N SER A 293 -19.87 8.73 7.85
CA SER A 293 -20.58 7.46 7.89
C SER A 293 -20.92 7.07 6.46
N ILE A 294 -20.50 5.87 6.04
CA ILE A 294 -20.68 5.36 4.69
C ILE A 294 -21.36 4.00 4.77
N GLN A 295 -22.33 3.78 3.88
CA GLN A 295 -22.95 2.48 3.71
C GLN A 295 -22.08 1.59 2.83
N CYS A 296 -21.66 0.46 3.41
CA CYS A 296 -20.88 -0.55 2.72
C CYS A 296 -21.70 -1.82 2.54
N LEU A 297 -21.59 -2.45 1.37
CA LEU A 297 -22.07 -3.81 1.15
C LEU A 297 -21.03 -4.79 1.69
N ALA A 298 -21.44 -5.59 2.68
CA ALA A 298 -20.65 -6.72 3.14
C ALA A 298 -20.68 -7.83 2.08
N LEU A 299 -19.52 -8.20 1.56
CA LEU A 299 -19.40 -9.38 0.72
C LEU A 299 -19.34 -10.63 1.58
N ASP A 300 -19.90 -11.73 1.08
CA ASP A 300 -19.74 -13.02 1.73
C ASP A 300 -18.23 -13.36 1.78
N PRO A 301 -17.63 -13.48 2.97
CA PRO A 301 -16.21 -13.82 3.09
C PRO A 301 -15.86 -15.15 2.40
N LYS A 302 -16.83 -16.07 2.30
CA LYS A 302 -16.68 -17.40 1.72
C LYS A 302 -16.83 -17.44 0.20
N ALA A 303 -17.38 -16.39 -0.43
CA ALA A 303 -17.52 -16.35 -1.88
C ALA A 303 -16.14 -16.40 -2.58
N ASP A 304 -16.00 -17.29 -3.57
CA ASP A 304 -14.78 -17.43 -4.36
C ASP A 304 -14.95 -16.86 -5.77
N TYR A 305 -14.60 -15.58 -5.93
CA TYR A 305 -14.63 -14.89 -7.22
C TYR A 305 -13.49 -15.28 -8.17
N LEU A 306 -12.63 -16.25 -7.81
CA LEU A 306 -11.57 -16.74 -8.68
C LEU A 306 -11.88 -18.11 -9.31
N THR A 307 -12.75 -18.92 -8.71
CA THR A 307 -13.06 -20.26 -9.24
C THR A 307 -14.55 -20.56 -9.42
N GLU A 308 -15.44 -19.81 -8.77
CA GLU A 308 -16.89 -20.06 -8.86
C GLU A 308 -17.56 -19.12 -9.87
N ALA A 309 -17.97 -19.66 -11.03
CA ALA A 309 -18.59 -18.89 -12.10
C ALA A 309 -19.86 -18.14 -11.65
N GLU A 310 -20.66 -18.72 -10.76
CA GLU A 310 -21.89 -18.09 -10.28
C GLU A 310 -21.60 -16.84 -9.43
N GLU A 311 -20.58 -16.86 -8.57
CA GLU A 311 -20.16 -15.68 -7.83
C GLU A 311 -19.60 -14.59 -8.76
N MET A 312 -18.84 -14.98 -9.79
CA MET A 312 -18.36 -14.05 -10.83
C MET A 312 -19.51 -13.41 -11.63
N LYS A 313 -20.56 -14.18 -11.96
CA LYS A 313 -21.75 -13.65 -12.64
C LYS A 313 -22.55 -12.72 -11.74
N LYS A 314 -22.78 -13.09 -10.47
CA LYS A 314 -23.51 -12.26 -9.50
C LYS A 314 -22.87 -10.88 -9.40
N ILE A 315 -21.55 -10.82 -9.21
CA ILE A 315 -20.85 -9.54 -9.07
C ILE A 315 -20.80 -8.76 -10.38
N SER A 316 -20.61 -9.43 -11.53
CA SER A 316 -20.63 -8.77 -12.84
C SER A 316 -22.01 -8.17 -13.16
N ASN A 317 -23.09 -8.91 -12.91
CA ASN A 317 -24.45 -8.45 -13.09
C ASN A 317 -24.79 -7.29 -12.15
N TRP A 318 -24.32 -7.34 -10.90
CA TRP A 318 -24.48 -6.24 -9.96
C TRP A 318 -23.79 -4.97 -10.47
N ILE A 319 -22.57 -5.07 -10.98
CA ILE A 319 -21.85 -3.94 -11.59
C ILE A 319 -22.64 -3.37 -12.76
N GLU A 320 -23.05 -4.20 -13.72
CA GLU A 320 -23.80 -3.75 -14.90
C GLU A 320 -25.12 -3.07 -14.51
N LYS A 321 -25.83 -3.61 -13.52
CA LYS A 321 -27.04 -2.96 -12.97
C LYS A 321 -26.71 -1.60 -12.37
N MET A 322 -25.59 -1.46 -11.65
CA MET A 322 -25.17 -0.17 -11.11
C MET A 322 -24.77 0.81 -12.23
N LYS A 323 -24.11 0.34 -13.30
CA LYS A 323 -23.79 1.16 -14.48
C LYS A 323 -25.05 1.74 -15.13
N MET A 324 -26.11 0.95 -15.26
CA MET A 324 -27.37 1.39 -15.88
C MET A 324 -28.13 2.44 -15.07
N ASN A 325 -27.83 2.56 -13.77
CA ASN A 325 -28.50 3.49 -12.86
C ASN A 325 -27.69 4.79 -12.61
N HIS A 326 -26.48 4.90 -13.17
CA HIS A 326 -25.61 6.09 -13.10
C HIS A 326 -25.72 6.91 -14.39
#